data_AF-A0A7Y1VCG5-F1
#
_entry.id   AF-A0A7Y1VCG5-F1
#
_cell.length_a   1.000
_cell.length_b   1.000
_cell.length_c   1.000
_cell.angle_alpha   90.00
_cell.angle_beta   90.00
_cell.angle_gamma   90.00
#
_symmetry.space_group_name_H-M   'P 1'
#
loop_
_entity.id
_entity.type
_entity.pdbx_description
1 polymer ?
#
loop_
_entity_poly.entity_id
_entity_poly.type
_entity_poly.pdbx_seq_one_letter_code
_entity_poly.pdbx_strand_id
1 'polypeptide(L)'
;MNKNYYAILMAGGVGSRFWPVSTQDFPKQFHDMLGTGDTLNQKTFKRLSQLIPEENIFILTNERYNDLVFKQLPSLTKRQVVLEPAMRNTAPCILYASLKIQKENPDAVMIVAPSDHWIEDEQTFSTNVKQAFDFCEENDALMTLGITPDFPNTGYGYIEYDKSVNNAIKPVAQFREKPDYETAKTFISQGNFLWNAGIFMWSVKSVIKAFETKQPELYELFEKGCDVYNTDFEDDFVRDNYAKAENISVDYAIMEKSSNVFVLPAEFDWNDLGTWGSLYDKLDKDSDKNAVVNAHALVEDASGNMIRTENKKIVVVDGLEDYIIVDKNDVLLIFPKGKEQDIKKVLQKVKDKFGEQYG
;
A
#
# COMPACT_ATOMS: atom_id res chain seq x y z
N MET A 1 -3.90 -14.34 -20.40
CA MET A 1 -3.36 -14.27 -19.02
C MET A 1 -3.60 -15.61 -18.33
N ASN A 2 -2.78 -15.97 -17.34
CA ASN A 2 -2.96 -17.21 -16.59
C ASN A 2 -4.19 -17.08 -15.67
N LYS A 3 -5.16 -17.99 -15.80
CA LYS A 3 -6.41 -17.99 -14.99
C LYS A 3 -6.19 -18.30 -13.51
N ASN A 4 -5.01 -18.82 -13.16
CA ASN A 4 -4.62 -19.10 -11.78
C ASN A 4 -4.00 -17.87 -11.10
N TYR A 5 -3.74 -16.79 -11.84
CA TYR A 5 -3.24 -15.56 -11.23
C TYR A 5 -4.38 -14.71 -10.70
N TYR A 6 -4.20 -14.25 -9.47
CA TYR A 6 -5.13 -13.41 -8.73
C TYR A 6 -4.39 -12.22 -8.12
N ALA A 7 -5.11 -11.15 -7.83
CA ALA A 7 -4.58 -10.04 -7.06
C ALA A 7 -5.53 -9.63 -5.96
N ILE A 8 -4.94 -9.18 -4.86
CA ILE A 8 -5.58 -8.51 -3.74
C ILE A 8 -4.96 -7.12 -3.67
N LEU A 9 -5.77 -6.10 -3.91
CA LEU A 9 -5.39 -4.70 -3.82
C LEU A 9 -5.93 -4.10 -2.52
N MET A 10 -5.03 -3.79 -1.58
CA MET A 10 -5.40 -3.26 -0.27
C MET A 10 -5.60 -1.73 -0.33
N ALA A 11 -6.85 -1.31 -0.17
CA ALA A 11 -7.32 0.07 -0.28
C ALA A 11 -8.00 0.58 1.00
N GLY A 12 -7.47 0.21 2.17
CA GLY A 12 -8.00 0.61 3.48
C GLY A 12 -7.28 1.79 4.16
N GLY A 13 -6.08 2.17 3.70
CA GLY A 13 -5.28 3.22 4.32
C GLY A 13 -5.89 4.61 4.14
N VAL A 14 -5.86 5.46 5.19
CA VAL A 14 -6.35 6.84 5.10
C VAL A 14 -5.28 7.78 4.52
N GLY A 15 -4.00 7.58 4.83
CA GLY A 15 -2.93 8.50 4.37
C GLY A 15 -2.97 9.88 5.05
N SER A 16 -3.26 9.95 6.35
CA SER A 16 -3.47 11.21 7.11
C SER A 16 -2.30 12.22 7.13
N ARG A 17 -1.11 11.83 6.67
CA ARG A 17 0.04 12.75 6.49
C ARG A 17 -0.17 13.70 5.30
N PHE A 18 -1.08 13.37 4.39
CA PHE A 18 -1.48 14.23 3.26
C PHE A 18 -2.65 15.14 3.59
N TRP A 19 -3.04 15.30 4.86
CA TRP A 19 -3.98 16.34 5.23
C TRP A 19 -3.47 17.71 4.74
N PRO A 20 -4.30 18.59 4.16
CA PRO A 20 -5.77 18.55 4.08
C PRO A 20 -6.39 17.77 2.92
N VAL A 21 -5.57 17.15 2.06
CA VAL A 21 -6.06 16.46 0.86
C VAL A 21 -6.70 15.12 1.21
N SER A 22 -6.01 14.34 2.02
CA SER A 22 -6.49 13.03 2.43
C SER A 22 -7.24 13.10 3.75
N THR A 23 -8.48 12.63 3.75
CA THR A 23 -9.37 12.61 4.92
C THR A 23 -9.94 11.22 5.15
N GLN A 24 -10.62 11.01 6.27
CA GLN A 24 -11.29 9.73 6.54
C GLN A 24 -12.35 9.37 5.50
N ASP A 25 -13.00 10.34 4.87
CA ASP A 25 -14.06 10.10 3.89
C ASP A 25 -13.52 10.02 2.45
N PHE A 26 -12.35 10.62 2.19
CA PHE A 26 -11.72 10.55 0.87
C PHE A 26 -10.19 10.30 0.99
N PRO A 27 -9.79 9.03 1.16
CA PRO A 27 -8.39 8.62 1.36
C PRO A 27 -7.46 8.81 0.16
N LYS A 28 -6.15 8.81 0.45
CA LYS A 28 -5.03 9.10 -0.46
C LYS A 28 -5.09 8.33 -1.77
N GLN A 29 -5.36 7.03 -1.73
CA GLN A 29 -5.43 6.16 -2.90
C GLN A 29 -6.48 6.61 -3.91
N PHE A 30 -7.49 7.36 -3.45
CA PHE A 30 -8.56 7.88 -4.29
C PHE A 30 -8.27 9.27 -4.89
N HIS A 31 -7.08 9.85 -4.64
CA HIS A 31 -6.67 11.12 -5.21
C HIS A 31 -5.68 10.93 -6.35
N ASP A 32 -5.77 11.82 -7.35
CA ASP A 32 -4.66 12.06 -8.26
C ASP A 32 -3.63 12.92 -7.53
N MET A 33 -2.70 12.23 -6.88
CA MET A 33 -1.65 12.86 -6.08
C MET A 33 -0.59 13.54 -6.96
N LEU A 34 -0.47 13.12 -8.21
CA LEU A 34 0.61 13.52 -9.11
C LEU A 34 0.16 14.51 -10.18
N GLY A 35 -1.15 14.75 -10.32
CA GLY A 35 -1.71 15.59 -11.39
C GLY A 35 -1.66 14.92 -12.77
N THR A 36 -1.61 13.59 -12.80
CA THR A 36 -1.46 12.81 -14.05
C THR A 36 -2.78 12.40 -14.68
N GLY A 37 -3.91 12.63 -14.01
CA GLY A 37 -5.25 12.23 -14.43
C GLY A 37 -5.73 10.90 -13.83
N ASP A 38 -4.80 10.05 -13.39
CA ASP A 38 -5.11 8.77 -12.74
C ASP A 38 -4.78 8.81 -11.24
N THR A 39 -5.64 8.19 -10.44
CA THR A 39 -5.40 7.99 -9.00
C THR A 39 -4.46 6.80 -8.74
N LEU A 40 -3.86 6.72 -7.56
CA LEU A 40 -2.94 5.63 -7.22
C LEU A 40 -3.62 4.25 -7.28
N ASN A 41 -4.88 4.18 -6.85
CA ASN A 41 -5.70 2.97 -6.94
C ASN A 41 -5.90 2.53 -8.40
N GLN A 42 -6.26 3.48 -9.29
CA GLN A 42 -6.45 3.20 -10.72
C GLN A 42 -5.16 2.77 -11.40
N LYS A 43 -4.04 3.45 -11.11
CA LYS A 43 -2.72 3.07 -11.64
C LYS A 43 -2.33 1.67 -11.19
N THR A 44 -2.51 1.34 -9.92
CA THR A 44 -2.15 0.01 -9.41
C THR A 44 -3.04 -1.08 -10.01
N PHE A 45 -4.35 -0.85 -10.13
CA PHE A 45 -5.25 -1.76 -10.82
C PHE A 45 -4.83 -2.02 -12.27
N LYS A 46 -4.57 -0.95 -13.04
CA LYS A 46 -4.13 -1.03 -14.44
C LYS A 46 -2.80 -1.75 -14.60
N ARG A 47 -1.84 -1.52 -13.70
CA ARG A 47 -0.55 -2.21 -13.69
C ARG A 47 -0.71 -3.71 -13.45
N LEU A 48 -1.57 -4.10 -12.50
CA LEU A 48 -1.84 -5.51 -12.22
C LEU A 48 -2.62 -6.20 -13.36
N SER A 49 -3.53 -5.49 -14.03
CA SER A 49 -4.34 -6.04 -15.12
C SER A 49 -3.55 -6.33 -16.40
N GLN A 50 -2.28 -5.92 -16.49
CA GLN A 50 -1.39 -6.32 -17.59
C GLN A 50 -0.99 -7.81 -17.51
N LEU A 51 -0.96 -8.39 -16.31
CA LEU A 51 -0.55 -9.78 -16.07
C LEU A 51 -1.71 -10.68 -15.59
N ILE A 52 -2.67 -10.09 -14.89
CA ILE A 52 -3.74 -10.78 -14.16
C ILE A 52 -5.08 -10.47 -14.81
N PRO A 53 -5.95 -11.46 -15.08
CA PRO A 53 -7.30 -11.19 -15.60
C PRO A 53 -8.02 -10.19 -14.68
N GLU A 54 -8.67 -9.17 -15.25
CA GLU A 54 -9.32 -8.12 -14.46
C GLU A 54 -10.32 -8.70 -13.46
N GLU A 55 -11.07 -9.74 -13.87
CA GLU A 55 -12.03 -10.46 -13.03
C GLU A 55 -11.39 -11.15 -11.81
N ASN A 56 -10.07 -11.37 -11.80
CA ASN A 56 -9.32 -11.99 -10.71
C ASN A 56 -8.62 -10.97 -9.81
N ILE A 57 -8.83 -9.67 -10.03
CA ILE A 57 -8.32 -8.59 -9.18
C ILE A 57 -9.41 -8.20 -8.18
N PHE A 58 -9.12 -8.38 -6.90
CA PHE A 58 -9.99 -8.06 -5.78
C PHE A 58 -9.52 -6.78 -5.09
N ILE A 59 -10.46 -5.91 -4.72
CA ILE A 59 -10.21 -4.68 -3.96
C ILE A 59 -10.67 -4.92 -2.53
N LEU A 60 -9.74 -4.85 -1.57
CA LEU A 60 -10.04 -4.96 -0.15
C LEU A 60 -10.10 -3.56 0.43
N THR A 61 -11.24 -3.19 0.98
CA THR A 61 -11.46 -1.82 1.46
C THR A 61 -12.50 -1.76 2.55
N ASN A 62 -12.58 -0.65 3.27
CA ASN A 62 -13.66 -0.44 4.24
C ASN A 62 -15.00 -0.25 3.54
N GLU A 63 -16.09 -0.75 4.14
CA GLU A 63 -17.45 -0.60 3.61
C GLU A 63 -17.83 0.84 3.22
N ARG A 64 -17.29 1.84 3.94
CA ARG A 64 -17.53 3.26 3.67
C ARG A 64 -16.98 3.74 2.31
N TYR A 65 -16.04 3.02 1.71
CA TYR A 65 -15.42 3.37 0.43
C TYR A 65 -16.01 2.61 -0.75
N ASN A 66 -17.04 1.78 -0.55
CA ASN A 66 -17.67 0.97 -1.59
C ASN A 66 -17.99 1.78 -2.86
N ASP A 67 -18.70 2.89 -2.70
CA ASP A 67 -19.14 3.71 -3.83
C ASP A 67 -17.97 4.42 -4.52
N LEU A 68 -16.93 4.77 -3.77
CA LEU A 68 -15.71 5.36 -4.32
C LEU A 68 -14.95 4.37 -5.20
N VAL A 69 -14.85 3.11 -4.78
CA VAL A 69 -14.21 2.05 -5.58
C VAL A 69 -14.93 1.89 -6.92
N PHE A 70 -16.26 1.75 -6.94
CA PHE A 70 -17.01 1.62 -8.19
C PHE A 70 -16.97 2.88 -9.06
N LYS A 71 -16.90 4.07 -8.45
CA LYS A 71 -16.71 5.31 -9.20
C LYS A 71 -15.35 5.36 -9.90
N GLN A 72 -14.30 4.84 -9.26
CA GLN A 72 -12.95 4.84 -9.82
C GLN A 72 -12.69 3.72 -10.82
N LEU A 73 -13.27 2.55 -10.56
CA LEU A 73 -13.06 1.32 -11.32
C LEU A 73 -14.43 0.75 -11.75
N PRO A 74 -15.09 1.37 -12.74
CA PRO A 74 -16.47 1.04 -13.11
C PRO A 74 -16.64 -0.32 -13.77
N SER A 75 -15.55 -0.98 -14.20
CA SER A 75 -15.59 -2.34 -14.74
C SER A 75 -15.72 -3.42 -13.65
N LEU A 76 -15.50 -3.07 -12.37
CA LEU A 76 -15.57 -4.02 -11.28
C LEU A 76 -16.99 -4.53 -11.02
N THR A 77 -17.06 -5.77 -10.57
CA THR A 77 -18.29 -6.39 -10.07
C THR A 77 -18.28 -6.44 -8.54
N LYS A 78 -19.47 -6.59 -7.92
CA LYS A 78 -19.59 -6.78 -6.46
C LYS A 78 -18.72 -7.91 -5.92
N ARG A 79 -18.57 -9.00 -6.69
CA ARG A 79 -17.70 -10.13 -6.33
C ARG A 79 -16.27 -9.70 -6.01
N GLN A 80 -15.75 -8.70 -6.71
CA GLN A 80 -14.35 -8.28 -6.61
C GLN A 80 -14.11 -7.29 -5.47
N VAL A 81 -15.16 -6.71 -4.87
CA VAL A 81 -15.00 -5.71 -3.81
C VAL A 81 -15.25 -6.39 -2.47
N VAL A 82 -14.18 -6.59 -1.71
CA VAL A 82 -14.21 -7.23 -0.39
C VAL A 82 -14.29 -6.14 0.67
N LEU A 83 -15.47 -6.00 1.27
CA LEU A 83 -15.74 -4.93 2.24
C LEU A 83 -15.39 -5.35 3.66
N GLU A 84 -14.69 -4.46 4.36
CA GLU A 84 -14.28 -4.61 5.75
C GLU A 84 -15.14 -3.71 6.64
N PRO A 85 -15.91 -4.25 7.61
CA PRO A 85 -16.75 -3.44 8.50
C PRO A 85 -15.94 -2.78 9.64
N ALA A 86 -14.69 -3.19 9.84
CA ALA A 86 -13.82 -2.65 10.89
C ALA A 86 -12.35 -2.69 10.44
N MET A 87 -11.56 -1.70 10.88
CA MET A 87 -10.12 -1.70 10.63
C MET A 87 -9.43 -2.75 11.51
N ARG A 88 -8.92 -3.82 10.89
CA ARG A 88 -8.21 -4.92 11.57
C ARG A 88 -6.81 -5.19 11.01
N ASN A 89 -6.25 -4.22 10.28
CA ASN A 89 -4.93 -4.30 9.64
C ASN A 89 -4.87 -5.41 8.57
N THR A 90 -3.69 -5.75 8.05
CA THR A 90 -3.58 -6.51 6.79
C THR A 90 -3.81 -8.01 6.92
N ALA A 91 -3.55 -8.65 8.06
CA ALA A 91 -3.66 -10.11 8.15
C ALA A 91 -5.10 -10.62 8.00
N PRO A 92 -6.11 -10.05 8.70
CA PRO A 92 -7.50 -10.51 8.58
C PRO A 92 -8.08 -10.32 7.19
N CYS A 93 -7.81 -9.18 6.54
CA CYS A 93 -8.33 -8.91 5.20
C CYS A 93 -7.69 -9.85 4.15
N ILE A 94 -6.38 -10.11 4.25
CA ILE A 94 -5.68 -11.07 3.38
C ILE A 94 -6.23 -12.47 3.58
N LEU A 95 -6.35 -12.97 4.81
CA LEU A 95 -6.86 -14.32 5.07
C LEU A 95 -8.29 -14.47 4.53
N TYR A 96 -9.14 -13.50 4.80
CA TYR A 96 -10.53 -13.52 4.34
C TYR A 96 -10.61 -13.62 2.80
N ALA A 97 -9.90 -12.75 2.08
CA ALA A 97 -9.84 -12.81 0.62
C ALA A 97 -9.18 -14.10 0.11
N SER A 98 -8.17 -14.62 0.81
CA SER A 98 -7.49 -15.88 0.47
C SER A 98 -8.46 -17.07 0.51
N LEU A 99 -9.31 -17.17 1.53
CA LEU A 99 -10.31 -18.23 1.67
C LEU A 99 -11.39 -18.12 0.57
N LYS A 100 -11.84 -16.90 0.25
CA LYS A 100 -12.76 -16.65 -0.87
C LYS A 100 -12.17 -17.09 -2.20
N ILE A 101 -10.91 -16.74 -2.48
CA ILE A 101 -10.22 -17.13 -3.71
C ILE A 101 -9.98 -18.64 -3.74
N GLN A 102 -9.58 -19.26 -2.63
CA GLN A 102 -9.36 -20.71 -2.55
C GLN A 102 -10.64 -21.50 -2.90
N LYS A 103 -11.82 -21.03 -2.44
CA LYS A 103 -13.10 -21.65 -2.76
C LYS A 103 -13.40 -21.65 -4.26
N GLU A 104 -12.98 -20.60 -4.98
CA GLU A 104 -13.18 -20.49 -6.43
C GLU A 104 -12.09 -21.20 -7.24
N ASN A 105 -10.84 -21.05 -6.83
CA ASN A 105 -9.68 -21.66 -7.47
C ASN A 105 -8.67 -22.14 -6.42
N PRO A 106 -8.62 -23.45 -6.12
CA PRO A 106 -7.66 -23.99 -5.15
C PRO A 106 -6.20 -23.92 -5.63
N ASP A 107 -5.97 -23.74 -6.93
CA ASP A 107 -4.63 -23.63 -7.53
C ASP A 107 -4.20 -22.17 -7.76
N ALA A 108 -4.91 -21.21 -7.16
CA ALA A 108 -4.60 -19.79 -7.29
C ALA A 108 -3.22 -19.44 -6.72
N VAL A 109 -2.49 -18.60 -7.45
CA VAL A 109 -1.32 -17.86 -6.98
C VAL A 109 -1.66 -16.39 -7.05
N MET A 110 -1.42 -15.68 -5.95
CA MET A 110 -1.88 -14.32 -5.81
C MET A 110 -0.80 -13.36 -5.38
N ILE A 111 -0.96 -12.12 -5.81
CA ILE A 111 -0.22 -10.97 -5.31
C ILE A 111 -1.09 -10.18 -4.36
N VAL A 112 -0.54 -9.80 -3.21
CA VAL A 112 -1.09 -8.80 -2.31
C VAL A 112 -0.31 -7.52 -2.52
N ALA A 113 -0.98 -6.44 -2.94
CA ALA A 113 -0.36 -5.17 -3.23
C ALA A 113 -1.09 -4.02 -2.51
N PRO A 114 -0.36 -3.03 -1.97
CA PRO A 114 -0.96 -1.77 -1.51
C PRO A 114 -1.44 -0.93 -2.70
N SER A 115 -2.60 -0.30 -2.55
CA SER A 115 -3.21 0.54 -3.60
C SER A 115 -2.57 1.92 -3.76
N ASP A 116 -1.69 2.31 -2.85
CA ASP A 116 -1.21 3.68 -2.71
C ASP A 116 0.30 3.85 -2.92
N HIS A 117 0.95 2.87 -3.56
CA HIS A 117 2.36 2.91 -3.92
C HIS A 117 2.57 3.49 -5.33
N TRP A 118 3.71 4.15 -5.51
CA TRP A 118 4.20 4.63 -6.79
C TRP A 118 5.27 3.69 -7.36
N ILE A 119 5.07 3.25 -8.59
CA ILE A 119 5.99 2.44 -9.40
C ILE A 119 5.85 2.95 -10.83
N GLU A 120 6.93 3.49 -11.41
CA GLU A 120 6.96 4.04 -12.76
C GLU A 120 7.34 2.96 -13.81
N ASP A 121 8.32 2.11 -13.50
CA ASP A 121 8.74 0.98 -14.32
C ASP A 121 7.80 -0.22 -14.16
N GLU A 122 6.61 -0.11 -14.75
CA GLU A 122 5.58 -1.16 -14.73
C GLU A 122 6.02 -2.45 -15.44
N GLN A 123 6.95 -2.36 -16.39
CA GLN A 123 7.42 -3.51 -17.17
C GLN A 123 8.37 -4.38 -16.33
N THR A 124 9.31 -3.77 -15.63
CA THR A 124 10.20 -4.48 -14.70
C THR A 124 9.41 -5.02 -13.51
N PHE A 125 8.45 -4.25 -12.99
CA PHE A 125 7.50 -4.75 -11.97
C PHE A 125 6.79 -6.03 -12.45
N SER A 126 6.19 -6.02 -13.64
CA SER A 126 5.47 -7.17 -14.19
C SER A 126 6.39 -8.39 -14.37
N THR A 127 7.64 -8.16 -14.76
CA THR A 127 8.66 -9.22 -14.90
C THR A 127 9.00 -9.85 -13.55
N ASN A 128 9.23 -9.03 -12.52
CA ASN A 128 9.51 -9.52 -11.17
C ASN A 128 8.30 -10.24 -10.55
N VAL A 129 7.07 -9.74 -10.75
CA VAL A 129 5.85 -10.42 -10.29
C VAL A 129 5.70 -11.77 -10.97
N LYS A 130 5.89 -11.85 -12.29
CA LYS A 130 5.82 -13.12 -13.02
C LYS A 130 6.85 -14.12 -12.49
N GLN A 131 8.10 -13.69 -12.31
CA GLN A 131 9.16 -14.57 -11.79
C GLN A 131 8.82 -15.13 -10.40
N ALA A 132 8.21 -14.33 -9.53
CA ALA A 132 7.81 -14.79 -8.22
C ALA A 132 6.55 -15.67 -8.25
N PHE A 133 5.61 -15.41 -9.17
CA PHE A 133 4.48 -16.31 -9.41
C PHE A 133 4.95 -17.68 -9.88
N ASP A 134 5.84 -17.73 -10.88
CA ASP A 134 6.43 -18.98 -11.37
C ASP A 134 7.08 -19.76 -10.19
N PHE A 135 7.79 -19.07 -9.28
CA PHE A 135 8.37 -19.69 -8.09
C PHE A 135 7.33 -20.21 -7.08
N CYS A 136 6.26 -19.45 -6.82
CA CYS A 136 5.18 -19.84 -5.91
C CYS A 136 4.30 -20.97 -6.45
N GLU A 137 4.21 -21.13 -7.78
CA GLU A 137 3.51 -22.25 -8.42
C GLU A 137 4.24 -23.58 -8.15
N GLU A 138 5.57 -23.56 -8.09
CA GLU A 138 6.40 -24.76 -7.94
C GLU A 138 6.81 -25.07 -6.49
N ASN A 139 6.73 -24.09 -5.59
CA ASN A 139 7.29 -24.18 -4.24
C ASN A 139 6.28 -23.74 -3.17
N ASP A 140 6.35 -24.35 -1.99
CA ASP A 140 5.66 -23.86 -0.79
C ASP A 140 6.37 -22.62 -0.26
N ALA A 141 6.10 -21.46 -0.86
CA ALA A 141 6.83 -20.22 -0.63
C ALA A 141 5.92 -19.04 -0.30
N LEU A 142 6.35 -18.24 0.67
CA LEU A 142 5.83 -16.91 0.95
C LEU A 142 6.82 -15.89 0.39
N MET A 143 6.53 -15.35 -0.78
CA MET A 143 7.40 -14.43 -1.52
C MET A 143 7.11 -12.97 -1.16
N THR A 144 8.13 -12.14 -1.22
CA THR A 144 8.01 -10.67 -1.22
C THR A 144 8.99 -10.03 -2.21
N LEU A 145 8.76 -8.75 -2.51
CA LEU A 145 9.66 -7.91 -3.31
C LEU A 145 10.45 -6.99 -2.37
N GLY A 146 11.77 -7.05 -2.45
CA GLY A 146 12.65 -6.25 -1.60
C GLY A 146 13.29 -5.10 -2.37
N ILE A 147 13.13 -3.87 -1.88
CA ILE A 147 13.73 -2.68 -2.53
C ILE A 147 15.12 -2.43 -1.97
N THR A 148 16.09 -2.11 -2.83
CA THR A 148 17.45 -1.77 -2.37
C THR A 148 17.42 -0.44 -1.59
N PRO A 149 17.83 -0.43 -0.30
CA PRO A 149 17.86 0.79 0.49
C PRO A 149 18.95 1.74 0.02
N ASP A 150 18.62 3.02 -0.12
CA ASP A 150 19.57 4.10 -0.44
C ASP A 150 19.84 5.03 0.76
N PHE A 151 19.00 4.98 1.81
CA PHE A 151 19.23 5.66 3.09
C PHE A 151 18.63 4.88 4.29
N PRO A 152 19.06 5.14 5.53
CA PRO A 152 18.54 4.47 6.74
C PRO A 152 17.13 4.97 7.12
N ASN A 153 16.10 4.48 6.44
CA ASN A 153 14.70 4.84 6.67
C ASN A 153 14.11 4.09 7.89
N THR A 154 13.64 4.81 8.91
CA THR A 154 13.06 4.20 10.12
C THR A 154 11.55 3.89 10.00
N GLY A 155 10.92 4.29 8.90
CA GLY A 155 9.50 4.08 8.62
C GLY A 155 9.19 2.78 7.89
N TYR A 156 10.20 2.09 7.36
CA TYR A 156 10.03 0.86 6.58
C TYR A 156 10.41 -0.39 7.36
N GLY A 157 9.83 -1.52 6.96
CA GLY A 157 10.33 -2.83 7.32
C GLY A 157 11.59 -3.17 6.54
N TYR A 158 12.46 -3.97 7.14
CA TYR A 158 13.70 -4.46 6.57
C TYR A 158 13.68 -5.99 6.48
N ILE A 159 14.23 -6.51 5.39
CA ILE A 159 14.31 -7.92 5.05
C ILE A 159 15.78 -8.30 4.99
N GLU A 160 16.25 -9.12 5.93
CA GLU A 160 17.57 -9.73 5.81
C GLU A 160 17.49 -10.99 4.96
N TYR A 161 18.29 -11.08 3.92
CA TYR A 161 18.34 -12.27 3.07
C TYR A 161 19.67 -13.01 3.17
N ASP A 162 19.63 -14.31 2.85
CA ASP A 162 20.83 -15.13 2.78
C ASP A 162 21.63 -14.82 1.51
N LYS A 163 22.71 -14.03 1.67
CA LYS A 163 23.62 -13.67 0.57
C LYS A 163 24.49 -14.82 0.07
N SER A 164 24.56 -15.94 0.78
CA SER A 164 25.36 -17.11 0.36
C SER A 164 24.69 -17.88 -0.78
N VAL A 165 23.37 -17.75 -0.95
CA VAL A 165 22.61 -18.38 -2.02
C VAL A 165 22.78 -17.58 -3.31
N ASN A 166 23.36 -18.19 -4.35
CA ASN A 166 23.59 -17.53 -5.64
C ASN A 166 22.43 -17.71 -6.66
N ASN A 167 21.20 -17.47 -6.21
CA ASN A 167 20.00 -17.42 -7.05
C ASN A 167 19.39 -16.01 -7.04
N ALA A 168 18.54 -15.67 -8.03
CA ALA A 168 17.84 -14.38 -8.02
C ALA A 168 16.89 -14.25 -6.83
N ILE A 169 16.12 -15.32 -6.55
CA ILE A 169 15.26 -15.43 -5.37
C ILE A 169 16.10 -15.94 -4.20
N LYS A 170 16.04 -15.23 -3.07
CA LYS A 170 16.84 -15.49 -1.87
C LYS A 170 15.94 -15.94 -0.70
N PRO A 171 16.35 -16.92 0.11
CA PRO A 171 15.71 -17.17 1.39
C PRO A 171 15.84 -15.95 2.32
N VAL A 172 14.78 -15.65 3.06
CA VAL A 172 14.80 -14.60 4.08
C VAL A 172 15.28 -15.20 5.40
N ALA A 173 16.28 -14.55 6.01
CA ALA A 173 16.79 -14.90 7.33
C ALA A 173 15.91 -14.30 8.44
N GLN A 174 15.49 -13.05 8.30
CA GLN A 174 14.60 -12.38 9.25
C GLN A 174 13.91 -11.14 8.65
N PHE A 175 12.74 -10.82 9.19
CA PHE A 175 12.08 -9.52 9.03
C PHE A 175 12.31 -8.65 10.26
N ARG A 176 12.47 -7.35 10.05
CA ARG A 176 12.63 -6.34 11.10
C ARG A 176 11.79 -5.12 10.76
N GLU A 177 10.66 -4.95 11.44
CA GLU A 177 9.77 -3.81 11.20
C GLU A 177 10.26 -2.54 11.93
N LYS A 178 10.43 -1.44 11.17
CA LYS A 178 10.66 -0.07 11.69
C LYS A 178 11.76 0.05 12.75
N PRO A 179 13.02 -0.29 12.39
CA PRO A 179 14.15 -0.14 13.30
C PRO A 179 14.41 1.34 13.65
N ASP A 180 15.13 1.57 14.75
CA ASP A 180 15.73 2.88 15.00
C ASP A 180 16.81 3.22 13.95
N TYR A 181 17.20 4.49 13.90
CA TYR A 181 18.10 5.01 12.87
C TYR A 181 19.51 4.37 12.88
N GLU A 182 20.05 4.05 14.05
CA GLU A 182 21.38 3.43 14.16
C GLU A 182 21.32 1.95 13.75
N THR A 183 20.24 1.26 14.10
CA THR A 183 19.94 -0.08 13.61
C THR A 183 19.78 -0.09 12.08
N ALA A 184 19.03 0.86 11.50
CA ALA A 184 18.84 0.98 10.05
C ALA A 184 20.17 1.24 9.30
N LYS A 185 21.07 2.08 9.84
CA LYS A 185 22.42 2.25 9.30
C LYS A 185 23.21 0.95 9.29
N THR A 186 23.12 0.19 10.36
CA THR A 186 23.80 -1.10 10.50
C THR A 186 23.33 -2.06 9.42
N PHE A 187 22.02 -2.16 9.19
CA PHE A 187 21.44 -3.00 8.14
C PHE A 187 21.99 -2.67 6.75
N ILE A 188 22.07 -1.38 6.39
CA ILE A 188 22.61 -0.95 5.10
C ILE A 188 24.09 -1.33 4.99
N SER A 189 24.88 -1.14 6.05
CA SER A 189 26.30 -1.47 6.05
C SER A 189 26.59 -2.97 5.86
N GLN A 190 25.65 -3.85 6.25
CA GLN A 190 25.79 -5.30 6.10
C GLN A 190 25.60 -5.78 4.65
N GLY A 191 24.90 -4.98 3.82
CA GLY A 191 24.74 -5.19 2.39
C GLY A 191 23.86 -6.39 2.01
N ASN A 192 23.12 -6.97 2.96
CA ASN A 192 22.16 -8.06 2.75
C ASN A 192 20.76 -7.74 3.29
N PHE A 193 20.42 -6.45 3.32
CA PHE A 193 19.13 -5.97 3.76
C PHE A 193 18.42 -5.24 2.62
N LEU A 194 17.12 -5.50 2.49
CA LEU A 194 16.20 -4.84 1.57
C LEU A 194 15.07 -4.18 2.35
N TRP A 195 14.43 -3.16 1.79
CA TRP A 195 13.17 -2.66 2.32
C TRP A 195 12.01 -3.56 1.93
N ASN A 196 11.09 -3.76 2.87
CA ASN A 196 9.81 -4.42 2.64
C ASN A 196 8.86 -3.45 1.92
N ALA A 197 8.54 -3.75 0.66
CA ALA A 197 7.60 -2.96 -0.14
C ALA A 197 6.13 -3.20 0.26
N GLY A 198 5.84 -4.08 1.23
CA GLY A 198 4.47 -4.47 1.58
C GLY A 198 3.75 -5.22 0.44
N ILE A 199 4.50 -5.74 -0.53
CA ILE A 199 4.02 -6.53 -1.65
C ILE A 199 4.40 -7.98 -1.42
N PHE A 200 3.42 -8.87 -1.51
CA PHE A 200 3.61 -10.28 -1.24
C PHE A 200 3.04 -11.15 -2.33
N MET A 201 3.64 -12.31 -2.58
CA MET A 201 3.11 -13.31 -3.51
C MET A 201 3.17 -14.70 -2.89
N TRP A 202 2.15 -15.51 -3.15
CA TRP A 202 2.09 -16.89 -2.66
C TRP A 202 0.97 -17.65 -3.33
N SER A 203 1.03 -18.98 -3.28
CA SER A 203 -0.15 -19.81 -3.55
C SER A 203 -1.18 -19.64 -2.44
N VAL A 204 -2.47 -19.75 -2.76
CA VAL A 204 -3.54 -19.76 -1.74
C VAL A 204 -3.34 -20.90 -0.74
N LYS A 205 -2.83 -22.05 -1.20
CA LYS A 205 -2.49 -23.19 -0.34
C LYS A 205 -1.42 -22.83 0.69
N SER A 206 -0.33 -22.18 0.26
CA SER A 206 0.79 -21.81 1.14
C SER A 206 0.38 -20.79 2.20
N VAL A 207 -0.35 -19.73 1.80
CA VAL A 207 -0.74 -18.70 2.77
C VAL A 207 -1.78 -19.21 3.76
N ILE A 208 -2.74 -20.03 3.31
CA ILE A 208 -3.77 -20.58 4.21
C ILE A 208 -3.13 -21.52 5.22
N LYS A 209 -2.23 -22.42 4.78
CA LYS A 209 -1.42 -23.26 5.67
C LYS A 209 -0.60 -22.43 6.67
N ALA A 210 -0.07 -21.28 6.24
CA ALA A 210 0.64 -20.38 7.14
C ALA A 210 -0.30 -19.78 8.19
N PHE A 211 -1.51 -19.35 7.83
CA PHE A 211 -2.51 -18.88 8.79
C PHE A 211 -2.97 -19.99 9.74
N GLU A 212 -3.28 -21.19 9.25
CA GLU A 212 -3.64 -22.36 10.07
C GLU A 212 -2.60 -22.64 11.15
N THR A 213 -1.30 -22.56 10.79
CA THR A 213 -0.21 -22.94 11.69
C THR A 213 0.27 -21.81 12.60
N LYS A 214 0.24 -20.55 12.13
CA LYS A 214 0.81 -19.39 12.85
C LYS A 214 -0.23 -18.52 13.52
N GLN A 215 -1.47 -18.58 13.06
CA GLN A 215 -2.61 -17.77 13.52
C GLN A 215 -3.90 -18.63 13.56
N PRO A 216 -3.90 -19.76 14.30
CA PRO A 216 -5.01 -20.71 14.28
C PRO A 216 -6.35 -20.10 14.68
N GLU A 217 -6.37 -19.22 15.68
CA GLU A 217 -7.62 -18.55 16.12
C GLU A 217 -8.21 -17.65 15.03
N LEU A 218 -7.35 -16.95 14.28
CA LEU A 218 -7.76 -16.10 13.17
C LEU A 218 -8.24 -16.96 11.99
N TYR A 219 -7.54 -18.05 11.69
CA TYR A 219 -7.95 -19.03 10.69
C TYR A 219 -9.32 -19.62 11.02
N GLU A 220 -9.51 -20.18 12.22
CA GLU A 220 -10.77 -20.79 12.68
C GLU A 220 -11.94 -19.80 12.70
N LEU A 221 -11.67 -18.51 12.92
CA LEU A 221 -12.70 -17.47 12.86
C LEU A 221 -13.27 -17.36 11.44
N PHE A 222 -12.41 -17.28 10.43
CA PHE A 222 -12.83 -17.08 9.04
C PHE A 222 -13.12 -18.38 8.29
N GLU A 223 -12.56 -19.52 8.67
CA GLU A 223 -12.88 -20.82 8.06
C GLU A 223 -14.38 -21.15 8.19
N LYS A 224 -15.03 -20.75 9.29
CA LYS A 224 -16.47 -20.94 9.52
C LYS A 224 -17.35 -20.29 8.44
N GLY A 225 -16.82 -19.34 7.68
CA GLY A 225 -17.52 -18.65 6.61
C GLY A 225 -17.38 -19.34 5.25
N CYS A 226 -16.54 -20.37 5.11
CA CYS A 226 -16.22 -20.98 3.82
C CYS A 226 -17.47 -21.42 3.04
N ASP A 227 -18.50 -21.96 3.69
CA ASP A 227 -19.73 -22.39 3.01
C ASP A 227 -20.53 -21.22 2.42
N VAL A 228 -20.47 -20.04 3.05
CA VAL A 228 -21.25 -18.85 2.66
C VAL A 228 -20.47 -17.84 1.83
N TYR A 229 -19.14 -17.96 1.75
CA TYR A 229 -18.33 -17.12 0.86
C TYR A 229 -18.75 -17.23 -0.61
N ASN A 230 -18.75 -16.10 -1.30
CA ASN A 230 -19.22 -15.88 -2.67
C ASN A 230 -20.72 -16.18 -2.86
N THR A 231 -21.52 -16.02 -1.81
CA THR A 231 -22.99 -16.16 -1.84
C THR A 231 -23.65 -14.94 -1.19
N ASP A 232 -24.98 -14.83 -1.32
CA ASP A 232 -25.76 -13.74 -0.71
C ASP A 232 -25.71 -13.73 0.84
N PHE A 233 -25.22 -14.79 1.48
CA PHE A 233 -25.08 -14.89 2.94
C PHE A 233 -23.71 -14.41 3.47
N GLU A 234 -22.79 -14.03 2.59
CA GLU A 234 -21.45 -13.60 2.97
C GLU A 234 -21.46 -12.34 3.84
N ASP A 235 -22.23 -11.32 3.45
CA ASP A 235 -22.29 -10.03 4.14
C ASP A 235 -22.73 -10.18 5.61
N ASP A 236 -23.66 -11.10 5.88
CA ASP A 236 -24.12 -11.42 7.23
C ASP A 236 -22.99 -12.02 8.06
N PHE A 237 -22.25 -12.98 7.49
CA PHE A 237 -21.12 -13.59 8.18
C PHE A 237 -20.02 -12.58 8.51
N VAL A 238 -19.65 -11.73 7.53
CA VAL A 238 -18.60 -10.71 7.69
C VAL A 238 -18.98 -9.72 8.77
N ARG A 239 -20.20 -9.15 8.70
CA ARG A 239 -20.69 -8.21 9.71
C ARG A 239 -20.62 -8.79 11.12
N ASP A 240 -21.00 -10.05 11.28
CA ASP A 240 -21.13 -10.67 12.60
C ASP A 240 -19.79 -11.19 13.15
N ASN A 241 -18.77 -11.41 12.32
CA ASN A 241 -17.51 -12.06 12.72
C ASN A 241 -16.24 -11.23 12.51
N TYR A 242 -16.18 -10.37 11.50
CA TYR A 242 -14.95 -9.68 11.13
C TYR A 242 -14.40 -8.80 12.27
N ALA A 243 -15.27 -8.10 13.00
CA ALA A 243 -14.87 -7.28 14.14
C ALA A 243 -14.26 -8.09 15.31
N LYS A 244 -14.43 -9.42 15.35
CA LYS A 244 -13.83 -10.30 16.36
C LYS A 244 -12.37 -10.63 16.05
N ALA A 245 -11.90 -10.39 14.83
CA ALA A 245 -10.53 -10.64 14.43
C ALA A 245 -9.55 -9.77 15.23
N GLU A 246 -8.35 -10.31 15.47
CA GLU A 246 -7.24 -9.55 16.02
C GLU A 246 -6.82 -8.42 15.05
N ASN A 247 -6.42 -7.27 15.58
CA ASN A 247 -5.88 -6.17 14.79
C ASN A 247 -4.37 -6.36 14.58
N ILE A 248 -3.98 -7.10 13.55
CA ILE A 248 -2.57 -7.52 13.31
C ILE A 248 -2.20 -7.45 11.82
N SER A 249 -0.96 -7.03 11.51
CA SER A 249 -0.46 -7.04 10.12
C SER A 249 0.03 -8.42 9.71
N VAL A 250 0.01 -8.70 8.41
CA VAL A 250 0.52 -9.95 7.86
C VAL A 250 2.02 -10.15 8.11
N ASP A 251 2.77 -9.06 8.21
CA ASP A 251 4.20 -9.07 8.53
C ASP A 251 4.44 -9.76 9.88
N TYR A 252 3.76 -9.31 10.94
CA TYR A 252 3.83 -9.90 12.27
C TYR A 252 3.10 -11.24 12.35
N ALA A 253 1.98 -11.36 11.65
CA ALA A 253 1.12 -12.52 11.77
C ALA A 253 1.76 -13.77 11.15
N ILE A 254 2.42 -13.60 10.00
CA ILE A 254 2.87 -14.66 9.12
C ILE A 254 4.35 -14.53 8.76
N MET A 255 4.78 -13.38 8.21
CA MET A 255 6.12 -13.25 7.58
C MET A 255 7.25 -13.43 8.60
N GLU A 256 7.18 -12.79 9.76
CA GLU A 256 8.20 -12.92 10.83
C GLU A 256 8.26 -14.32 11.45
N LYS A 257 7.18 -15.11 11.35
CA LYS A 257 7.02 -16.40 12.05
C LYS A 257 7.24 -17.61 11.13
N SER A 258 7.42 -17.39 9.84
CA SER A 258 7.47 -18.46 8.83
C SER A 258 8.90 -18.74 8.39
N SER A 259 9.19 -20.01 8.09
CA SER A 259 10.54 -20.46 7.69
C SER A 259 10.71 -20.59 6.18
N ASN A 260 9.62 -20.56 5.43
CA ASN A 260 9.57 -20.70 3.96
C ASN A 260 9.36 -19.34 3.29
N VAL A 261 10.03 -18.32 3.81
CA VAL A 261 9.92 -16.95 3.30
C VAL A 261 11.07 -16.63 2.38
N PHE A 262 10.77 -16.00 1.26
CA PHE A 262 11.72 -15.71 0.20
C PHE A 262 11.52 -14.29 -0.31
N VAL A 263 12.60 -13.69 -0.82
CA VAL A 263 12.60 -12.35 -1.38
C VAL A 263 13.22 -12.35 -2.77
N LEU A 264 12.59 -11.63 -3.69
CA LEU A 264 13.21 -11.21 -4.93
C LEU A 264 13.64 -9.75 -4.77
N PRO A 265 14.95 -9.43 -4.82
CA PRO A 265 15.40 -8.05 -4.92
C PRO A 265 14.79 -7.41 -6.18
N ALA A 266 13.99 -6.37 -5.98
CA ALA A 266 13.30 -5.67 -7.04
C ALA A 266 14.25 -4.74 -7.79
N GLU A 267 14.06 -4.66 -9.11
CA GLU A 267 14.85 -3.81 -10.00
C GLU A 267 14.10 -2.54 -10.45
N PHE A 268 12.79 -2.48 -10.20
CA PHE A 268 11.94 -1.33 -10.53
C PHE A 268 12.04 -0.21 -9.48
N ASP A 269 11.68 1.01 -9.88
CA ASP A 269 11.55 2.13 -8.95
C ASP A 269 10.32 1.96 -8.06
N TRP A 270 10.45 2.30 -6.78
CA TRP A 270 9.35 2.18 -5.84
C TRP A 270 9.36 3.33 -4.83
N ASN A 271 8.16 3.75 -4.44
CA ASN A 271 7.95 4.64 -3.31
C ASN A 271 6.57 4.41 -2.68
N ASP A 272 6.49 4.42 -1.35
CA ASP A 272 5.21 4.27 -0.63
C ASP A 272 4.33 5.53 -0.72
N LEU A 273 4.88 6.64 -1.23
CA LEU A 273 4.32 7.99 -1.19
C LEU A 273 3.75 8.29 0.19
N GLY A 274 4.52 8.07 1.25
CA GLY A 274 4.02 8.20 2.63
C GLY A 274 3.81 9.64 3.09
N THR A 275 4.53 10.60 2.50
CA THR A 275 4.56 12.02 2.91
C THR A 275 4.62 12.99 1.73
N TRP A 276 4.45 14.29 2.01
CA TRP A 276 4.59 15.35 1.02
C TRP A 276 6.01 15.46 0.44
N GLY A 277 7.03 15.18 1.25
CA GLY A 277 8.43 15.09 0.85
C GLY A 277 8.64 13.95 -0.14
N SER A 278 8.11 12.76 0.15
CA SER A 278 8.16 11.63 -0.79
C SER A 278 7.49 11.95 -2.13
N LEU A 279 6.37 12.69 -2.10
CA LEU A 279 5.70 13.16 -3.30
C LEU A 279 6.54 14.22 -4.05
N TYR A 280 7.07 15.20 -3.32
CA TYR A 280 7.95 16.25 -3.86
C TYR A 280 9.17 15.64 -4.57
N ASP A 281 9.79 14.61 -4.00
CA ASP A 281 10.97 13.96 -4.58
C ASP A 281 10.68 13.35 -5.95
N LYS A 282 9.46 12.83 -6.16
CA LYS A 282 9.02 12.19 -7.40
C LYS A 282 8.48 13.12 -8.47
N LEU A 283 8.14 14.35 -8.10
CA LEU A 283 7.62 15.33 -9.04
C LEU A 283 8.74 16.03 -9.80
N ASP A 284 8.44 16.42 -11.04
CA ASP A 284 9.24 17.40 -11.77
C ASP A 284 9.27 18.72 -11.01
N LYS A 285 10.41 19.41 -11.11
CA LYS A 285 10.68 20.66 -10.40
C LYS A 285 11.14 21.72 -11.37
N ASP A 286 10.85 22.98 -11.07
CA ASP A 286 11.40 24.11 -11.80
C ASP A 286 12.89 24.36 -11.49
N SER A 287 13.45 25.44 -12.04
CA SER A 287 14.85 25.84 -11.83
C SER A 287 15.20 26.08 -10.35
N ASP A 288 14.22 26.48 -9.56
CA ASP A 288 14.35 26.83 -8.14
C ASP A 288 13.87 25.68 -7.25
N LYS A 289 13.70 24.50 -7.85
CA LYS A 289 13.32 23.25 -7.19
C LYS A 289 11.91 23.25 -6.62
N ASN A 290 11.00 24.12 -7.06
CA ASN A 290 9.61 24.05 -6.63
C ASN A 290 8.88 22.95 -7.43
N ALA A 291 8.12 22.11 -6.72
CA ALA A 291 7.22 21.13 -7.31
C ALA A 291 5.78 21.67 -7.28
N VAL A 292 5.10 21.68 -8.43
CA VAL A 292 3.77 22.28 -8.56
C VAL A 292 2.78 21.27 -9.13
N VAL A 293 1.69 21.02 -8.41
CA VAL A 293 0.61 20.10 -8.81
C VAL A 293 -0.71 20.85 -8.85
N ASN A 294 -1.38 20.80 -10.00
CA ASN A 294 -2.72 21.39 -10.19
C ASN A 294 -2.81 22.86 -9.73
N ALA A 295 -1.81 23.69 -10.03
CA ALA A 295 -1.77 25.11 -9.68
C ALA A 295 -1.11 25.95 -10.78
N HIS A 296 -1.44 27.24 -10.84
CA HIS A 296 -0.70 28.23 -11.61
C HIS A 296 0.18 29.03 -10.64
N ALA A 297 1.45 28.66 -10.51
CA ALA A 297 2.35 29.26 -9.54
C ALA A 297 3.14 30.43 -10.15
N LEU A 298 3.12 31.58 -9.48
CA LEU A 298 4.09 32.65 -9.64
C LEU A 298 4.97 32.63 -8.39
N VAL A 299 6.24 32.25 -8.57
CA VAL A 299 7.17 32.04 -7.47
C VAL A 299 8.36 32.98 -7.67
N GLU A 300 8.59 33.89 -6.73
CA GLU A 300 9.69 34.86 -6.74
C GLU A 300 10.51 34.67 -5.45
N ASP A 301 11.84 34.72 -5.53
CA ASP A 301 12.75 34.57 -4.38
C ASP A 301 12.40 33.38 -3.44
N ALA A 302 11.91 32.27 -4.00
CA ALA A 302 11.37 31.13 -3.27
C ALA A 302 11.77 29.80 -3.91
N SER A 303 12.20 28.84 -3.09
CA SER A 303 12.82 27.60 -3.57
C SER A 303 12.41 26.37 -2.77
N GLY A 304 12.46 25.19 -3.41
CA GLY A 304 12.23 23.91 -2.75
C GLY A 304 10.80 23.68 -2.23
N ASN A 305 9.81 24.45 -2.67
CA ASN A 305 8.45 24.34 -2.18
C ASN A 305 7.64 23.22 -2.85
N MET A 306 6.72 22.62 -2.12
CA MET A 306 5.71 21.69 -2.64
C MET A 306 4.37 22.42 -2.70
N ILE A 307 3.91 22.79 -3.89
CA ILE A 307 2.70 23.58 -4.11
C ILE A 307 1.62 22.69 -4.74
N ARG A 308 0.45 22.59 -4.09
CA ARG A 308 -0.69 21.86 -4.64
C ARG A 308 -2.01 22.58 -4.40
N THR A 309 -2.86 22.63 -5.43
CA THR A 309 -4.24 23.13 -5.28
C THR A 309 -5.24 22.17 -5.92
N GLU A 310 -6.53 22.36 -5.64
CA GLU A 310 -7.58 21.51 -6.21
C GLU A 310 -7.97 21.91 -7.64
N ASN A 311 -8.06 23.21 -7.93
CA ASN A 311 -8.69 23.72 -9.15
C ASN A 311 -7.80 24.66 -9.97
N LYS A 312 -6.50 24.35 -10.10
CA LYS A 312 -5.53 25.19 -10.84
C LYS A 312 -5.54 26.65 -10.37
N LYS A 313 -5.68 26.85 -9.06
CA LYS A 313 -5.70 28.19 -8.45
C LYS A 313 -4.37 28.89 -8.72
N ILE A 314 -4.43 30.20 -8.89
CA ILE A 314 -3.23 31.04 -8.98
C ILE A 314 -2.63 31.14 -7.57
N VAL A 315 -1.38 30.72 -7.42
CA VAL A 315 -0.64 30.77 -6.15
C VAL A 315 0.55 31.69 -6.35
N VAL A 316 0.65 32.74 -5.55
CA VAL A 316 1.79 33.66 -5.55
C VAL A 316 2.62 33.42 -4.30
N VAL A 317 3.90 33.12 -4.46
CA VAL A 317 4.83 32.82 -3.37
C VAL A 317 6.07 33.69 -3.51
N ASP A 318 6.40 34.42 -2.45
CA ASP A 318 7.59 35.28 -2.37
C ASP A 318 8.35 34.96 -1.07
N GLY A 319 9.67 34.73 -1.17
CA GLY A 319 10.56 34.63 -0.01
C GLY A 319 10.42 33.34 0.82
N LEU A 320 9.75 32.31 0.30
CA LEU A 320 9.47 31.08 1.02
C LEU A 320 10.36 29.92 0.55
N GLU A 321 11.01 29.25 1.50
CA GLU A 321 11.94 28.15 1.21
C GLU A 321 11.56 26.87 1.95
N ASP A 322 11.51 25.75 1.24
CA ASP A 322 11.23 24.42 1.78
C ASP A 322 9.89 24.32 2.57
N TYR A 323 8.81 24.88 2.01
CA TYR A 323 7.44 24.74 2.54
C TYR A 323 6.55 23.83 1.69
N ILE A 324 5.59 23.22 2.37
CA ILE A 324 4.42 22.57 1.79
C ILE A 324 3.29 23.59 1.78
N ILE A 325 2.76 23.92 0.60
CA ILE A 325 1.67 24.84 0.34
C ILE A 325 0.54 24.08 -0.33
N VAL A 326 -0.50 23.71 0.44
CA VAL A 326 -1.57 22.83 -0.02
C VAL A 326 -2.93 23.46 0.23
N ASP A 327 -3.67 23.71 -0.84
CA ASP A 327 -5.02 24.28 -0.86
C ASP A 327 -6.04 23.17 -1.16
N LYS A 328 -7.02 23.00 -0.27
CA LYS A 328 -8.12 22.03 -0.41
C LYS A 328 -9.37 22.52 0.32
N ASN A 329 -10.47 22.73 -0.41
CA ASN A 329 -11.73 23.22 0.14
C ASN A 329 -11.54 24.44 1.08
N ASP A 330 -11.91 24.31 2.36
CA ASP A 330 -11.84 25.35 3.38
C ASP A 330 -10.48 25.43 4.08
N VAL A 331 -9.48 24.65 3.66
CA VAL A 331 -8.18 24.55 4.32
C VAL A 331 -7.04 24.91 3.38
N LEU A 332 -6.21 25.85 3.82
CA LEU A 332 -4.90 26.14 3.28
C LEU A 332 -3.84 25.75 4.31
N LEU A 333 -3.02 24.75 3.96
CA LEU A 333 -1.88 24.34 4.76
C LEU A 333 -0.61 24.99 4.21
N ILE A 334 0.06 25.79 5.03
CA ILE A 334 1.42 26.29 4.77
C ILE A 334 2.29 25.77 5.90
N PHE A 335 3.14 24.79 5.62
CA PHE A 335 3.84 24.04 6.66
C PHE A 335 5.28 23.72 6.27
N PRO A 336 6.27 23.82 7.20
CA PRO A 336 7.66 23.49 6.87
C PRO A 336 7.79 22.05 6.41
N LYS A 337 8.42 21.82 5.25
CA LYS A 337 8.59 20.48 4.65
C LYS A 337 9.33 19.53 5.59
N GLY A 338 10.37 20.02 6.28
CA GLY A 338 11.12 19.25 7.27
C GLY A 338 10.35 18.83 8.53
N LYS A 339 9.11 19.32 8.73
CA LYS A 339 8.24 18.94 9.87
C LYS A 339 7.08 18.04 9.47
N GLU A 340 6.98 17.63 8.21
CA GLU A 340 5.79 16.96 7.65
C GLU A 340 5.21 15.77 8.44
N GLN A 341 6.05 15.04 9.19
CA GLN A 341 5.58 13.95 10.06
C GLN A 341 4.62 14.44 11.16
N ASP A 342 4.73 15.71 11.56
CA ASP A 342 3.88 16.36 12.56
C ASP A 342 2.50 16.79 12.01
N ILE A 343 2.22 16.66 10.72
CA ILE A 343 0.92 17.05 10.13
C ILE A 343 -0.24 16.31 10.82
N LYS A 344 -0.05 15.05 11.23
CA LYS A 344 -1.07 14.31 12.00
C LYS A 344 -1.42 15.00 13.33
N LYS A 345 -0.42 15.58 14.00
CA LYS A 345 -0.63 16.34 15.25
C LYS A 345 -1.33 17.67 14.97
N VAL A 346 -1.03 18.30 13.84
CA VAL A 346 -1.71 19.52 13.38
C VAL A 346 -3.19 19.23 13.11
N LEU A 347 -3.48 18.14 12.40
CA LEU A 347 -4.86 17.70 12.14
C LEU A 347 -5.66 17.55 13.43
N GLN A 348 -5.11 16.89 14.45
CA GLN A 348 -5.79 16.76 15.73
C GLN A 348 -6.11 18.13 16.35
N LYS A 349 -5.15 19.06 16.35
CA LYS A 349 -5.36 20.42 16.87
C LYS A 349 -6.43 21.19 16.08
N VAL A 350 -6.53 20.95 14.77
CA VAL A 350 -7.56 21.56 13.93
C VAL A 350 -8.93 21.00 14.29
N LYS A 351 -9.06 19.68 14.47
CA LYS A 351 -10.29 19.03 14.95
C LYS A 351 -10.75 19.57 16.30
N ASP A 352 -9.83 19.63 17.26
CA ASP A 352 -10.11 20.13 18.62
C ASP A 352 -10.57 21.60 18.61
N LYS A 353 -10.06 22.42 17.70
CA LYS A 353 -10.32 23.87 17.65
C LYS A 353 -11.49 24.27 16.76
N PHE A 354 -11.70 23.58 15.65
CA PHE A 354 -12.63 23.98 14.59
C PHE A 354 -13.69 22.91 14.26
N GLY A 355 -13.53 21.67 14.73
CA GLY A 355 -14.51 20.59 14.62
C GLY A 355 -14.03 19.38 13.82
N GLU A 356 -14.66 18.23 14.06
CA GLU A 356 -14.28 16.93 13.48
C GLU A 356 -14.41 16.86 11.96
N GLN A 357 -15.23 17.72 11.35
CA GLN A 357 -15.47 17.76 9.90
C GLN A 357 -14.23 18.07 9.06
N TYR A 358 -13.13 18.50 9.69
CA TYR A 358 -11.89 18.87 9.01
C TYR A 358 -10.87 17.73 8.85
N GLY A 359 -11.18 16.46 9.16
CA GLY A 359 -10.17 15.39 9.01
C GLY A 359 -10.65 14.02 8.62
#